data_AF-A0A3M1BA33-F1
#
_entry.id   AF-A0A3M1BA33-F1
#
_cell.length_a   1.000
_cell.length_b   1.000
_cell.length_c   1.000
_cell.angle_alpha   90.00
_cell.angle_beta   90.00
_cell.angle_gamma   90.00
#
_symmetry.space_group_name_H-M   'P 1'
#
loop_
_entity.id
_entity.type
_entity.pdbx_description
1 polymer ?
#
loop_
_entity_poly.entity_id
_entity_poly.type
_entity_poly.pdbx_seq_one_letter_code
_entity_poly.pdbx_strand_id
1 'polypeptide(L)'
;PEGTDADALVDASLKPKLKKTPLRVETVSDRQEGVTEAFSNMQAFLNLVGFIALLLGCIGVASSVHIYIKDKIASIAVLRCLGLKGGQAFRIYLLQVVVLGLAGGLLGALLGSLLQVSLPAVMGDFLPIEGVSTEVSWTAIGGGVLTGLGITVLFALLPLLYIRRISPLRTLRASYEADTAGSDPLRWVVYLLIFGFVAGFTWMQSHDLKAMFFPVAVGLAFLALAGVAKLLVWAVRKWFPVGWSYVARQSIANLYRPNNQTLILIVTIGLGTALISTLFLVKDLLLQQVAYAGTGDVPNMIVFDIQPPQKDDIVKLTEEQGLPVKQLVPIVTMRVESVDGITKATNLPDSLATAEANIDEDEDRRFDDDEDRPRRDDGRKVRNWIFDREFRCTYRDTLIDTEEIVEGEWKGEVGEDGVVYISVADNVARAMNAKIGSKVTFNVQGALVETVVGSIR
;
A
#
# COMPACT_ATOMS: atom_id res chain seq x y z
N PRO A 1 -26.43 -9.61 -24.71
CA PRO A 1 -27.32 -10.78 -24.47
C PRO A 1 -27.20 -11.21 -23.01
N GLU A 2 -28.28 -11.71 -22.40
CA GLU A 2 -28.21 -12.24 -21.03
C GLU A 2 -27.19 -13.39 -20.97
N GLY A 3 -26.31 -13.37 -19.96
CA GLY A 3 -25.26 -14.37 -19.77
C GLY A 3 -24.04 -14.25 -20.69
N THR A 4 -23.91 -13.17 -21.46
CA THR A 4 -22.69 -12.89 -22.22
C THR A 4 -21.71 -12.11 -21.37
N ASP A 5 -20.51 -12.67 -21.19
CA ASP A 5 -19.38 -11.94 -20.63
C ASP A 5 -19.01 -10.80 -21.58
N ALA A 6 -19.32 -9.57 -21.15
CA ALA A 6 -19.12 -8.38 -21.96
C ALA A 6 -17.63 -8.12 -22.21
N ASP A 7 -16.78 -8.41 -21.23
CA ASP A 7 -15.34 -8.18 -21.31
C ASP A 7 -14.72 -9.15 -22.33
N ALA A 8 -15.04 -10.44 -22.23
CA ALA A 8 -14.55 -11.45 -23.18
C ALA A 8 -14.97 -11.20 -24.64
N LEU A 9 -16.17 -10.64 -24.86
CA LEU A 9 -16.68 -10.36 -26.20
C LEU A 9 -16.02 -9.12 -26.83
N VAL A 10 -15.73 -8.11 -26.00
CA VAL A 10 -14.99 -6.91 -26.42
C VAL A 10 -13.58 -7.28 -26.84
N ASP A 11 -12.90 -8.10 -26.02
CA ASP A 11 -11.51 -8.50 -26.25
C ASP A 11 -11.34 -9.37 -27.49
N ALA A 12 -12.17 -10.40 -27.63
CA ALA A 12 -11.98 -11.39 -28.68
C ALA A 12 -12.42 -10.92 -30.08
N SER A 13 -13.44 -10.05 -30.18
CA SER A 13 -14.14 -9.81 -31.46
C SER A 13 -14.19 -8.36 -31.91
N LEU A 14 -14.30 -7.41 -30.97
CA LEU A 14 -14.54 -6.00 -31.30
C LEU A 14 -13.22 -5.23 -31.37
N LYS A 15 -12.29 -5.41 -30.41
CA LYS A 15 -10.98 -4.74 -30.40
C LYS A 15 -10.23 -4.82 -31.74
N PRO A 16 -10.04 -6.00 -32.39
CA PRO A 16 -9.26 -6.10 -33.63
C PRO A 16 -9.85 -5.31 -34.81
N LYS A 17 -11.18 -5.20 -34.88
CA LYS A 17 -11.88 -4.50 -35.96
C LYS A 17 -11.88 -2.99 -35.76
N LEU A 18 -11.91 -2.54 -34.51
CA LEU A 18 -11.95 -1.14 -34.13
C LEU A 18 -10.57 -0.46 -34.19
N LYS A 19 -9.47 -1.21 -34.22
CA LYS A 19 -8.09 -0.69 -34.37
C LYS A 19 -7.89 0.30 -35.53
N LYS A 20 -8.65 0.16 -36.61
CA LYS A 20 -8.53 1.01 -37.81
C LYS A 20 -9.51 2.19 -37.81
N THR A 21 -10.41 2.25 -36.84
CA THR A 21 -11.47 3.26 -36.75
C THR A 21 -11.32 4.09 -35.47
N PRO A 22 -11.90 5.30 -35.40
CA PRO A 22 -11.84 6.15 -34.21
C PRO A 22 -12.88 5.77 -33.14
N LEU A 23 -13.30 4.50 -33.07
CA LEU A 23 -14.42 4.05 -32.24
C LEU A 23 -13.93 3.32 -30.99
N ARG A 24 -14.50 3.65 -29.82
CA ARG A 24 -14.19 3.05 -28.52
C ARG A 24 -15.37 2.26 -27.96
N VAL A 25 -15.08 1.22 -27.16
CA VAL A 25 -16.06 0.44 -26.40
C VAL A 25 -15.67 0.47 -24.93
N GLU A 26 -16.64 0.61 -24.04
CA GLU A 26 -16.48 0.59 -22.57
C GLU A 26 -17.46 -0.43 -21.99
N THR A 27 -17.06 -1.14 -20.93
CA THR A 27 -17.92 -2.12 -20.25
C THR A 27 -18.44 -1.60 -18.91
N VAL A 28 -19.40 -2.34 -18.31
CA VAL A 28 -19.98 -1.97 -17.01
C VAL A 28 -18.96 -2.12 -15.87
N SER A 29 -18.05 -3.10 -16.00
CA SER A 29 -16.92 -3.31 -15.07
C SER A 29 -16.05 -2.06 -15.01
N ASP A 30 -15.79 -1.43 -16.16
CA ASP A 30 -14.94 -0.24 -16.24
C ASP A 30 -15.47 0.98 -15.48
N ARG A 31 -16.79 1.08 -15.35
CA ARG A 31 -17.45 2.22 -14.71
C ARG A 31 -17.60 2.07 -13.20
N GLN A 32 -17.39 0.87 -12.64
CA GLN A 32 -17.50 0.59 -11.21
C GLN A 32 -16.20 0.82 -10.41
N GLU A 33 -15.04 0.94 -11.07
CA GLU A 33 -13.74 0.92 -10.36
C GLU A 33 -13.44 2.17 -9.50
N GLY A 34 -13.88 3.37 -9.91
CA GLY A 34 -13.51 4.61 -9.20
C GLY A 34 -14.04 4.73 -7.75
N VAL A 35 -15.21 4.16 -7.45
CA VAL A 35 -15.74 4.11 -6.07
C VAL A 35 -15.17 2.91 -5.30
N THR A 36 -14.75 1.87 -6.01
CA THR A 36 -14.24 0.62 -5.42
C THR A 36 -12.87 0.82 -4.76
N GLU A 37 -12.04 1.72 -5.30
CA GLU A 37 -10.68 1.90 -4.81
C GLU A 37 -10.61 2.49 -3.39
N ALA A 38 -11.41 3.51 -3.08
CA ALA A 38 -11.42 4.13 -1.74
C ALA A 38 -11.87 3.13 -0.65
N PHE A 39 -12.89 2.32 -0.93
CA PHE A 39 -13.34 1.27 -0.01
C PHE A 39 -12.31 0.13 0.09
N SER A 40 -11.68 -0.24 -1.03
CA SER A 40 -10.59 -1.23 -1.04
C SER A 40 -9.40 -0.78 -0.18
N ASN A 41 -8.99 0.49 -0.29
CA ASN A 41 -7.91 1.07 0.52
C ASN A 41 -8.27 1.12 2.01
N MET A 42 -9.53 1.46 2.35
CA MET A 42 -10.01 1.41 3.73
C MET A 42 -10.01 -0.01 4.29
N GLN A 43 -10.47 -0.99 3.51
CA GLN A 43 -10.44 -2.40 3.91
C GLN A 43 -9.01 -2.91 4.09
N ALA A 44 -8.10 -2.57 3.18
CA ALA A 44 -6.68 -2.90 3.29
C ALA A 44 -6.05 -2.28 4.55
N PHE A 45 -6.38 -1.03 4.87
CA PHE A 45 -5.95 -0.37 6.10
C PHE A 45 -6.47 -1.07 7.37
N LEU A 46 -7.76 -1.42 7.42
CA LEU A 46 -8.33 -2.14 8.57
C LEU A 46 -7.71 -3.54 8.74
N ASN A 47 -7.44 -4.24 7.63
CA ASN A 47 -6.72 -5.50 7.64
C ASN A 47 -5.29 -5.32 8.18
N LEU A 48 -4.59 -4.26 7.77
CA LEU A 48 -3.26 -3.91 8.27
C LEU A 48 -3.29 -3.61 9.78
N VAL A 49 -4.30 -2.88 10.27
CA VAL A 49 -4.50 -2.62 11.70
C VAL A 49 -4.62 -3.94 12.46
N GLY A 50 -5.48 -4.84 12.00
CA GLY A 50 -5.66 -6.18 12.59
C GLY A 50 -4.36 -6.98 12.61
N PHE A 51 -3.60 -6.93 11.51
CA PHE A 51 -2.31 -7.60 11.40
C PHE A 51 -1.27 -7.07 12.38
N ILE A 52 -1.17 -5.74 12.51
CA ILE A 52 -0.24 -5.08 13.44
C ILE A 52 -0.60 -5.40 14.89
N ALA A 53 -1.90 -5.36 15.24
CA ALA A 53 -2.38 -5.72 16.56
C ALA A 53 -2.02 -7.18 16.91
N LEU A 54 -2.20 -8.08 15.94
CA LEU A 54 -1.84 -9.49 16.06
C LEU A 54 -0.35 -9.67 16.32
N LEU A 55 0.52 -9.07 15.48
CA LEU A 55 1.97 -9.14 15.63
C LEU A 55 2.45 -8.58 16.97
N LEU A 56 1.89 -7.44 17.41
CA LEU A 56 2.22 -6.85 18.70
C LEU A 56 1.87 -7.81 19.85
N GLY A 57 0.70 -8.47 19.75
CA GLY A 57 0.30 -9.57 20.63
C GLY A 57 1.30 -10.72 20.64
N CYS A 58 1.75 -11.18 19.46
CA CYS A 58 2.75 -12.25 19.33
C CYS A 58 4.05 -11.93 20.07
N ILE A 59 4.56 -10.71 19.91
CA ILE A 59 5.77 -10.23 20.58
C ILE A 59 5.55 -10.20 22.10
N GLY A 60 4.38 -9.75 22.56
CA GLY A 60 3.99 -9.75 23.97
C GLY A 60 3.97 -11.16 24.57
N VAL A 61 3.36 -12.13 23.88
CA VAL A 61 3.33 -13.54 24.31
C VAL A 61 4.74 -14.11 24.37
N ALA A 62 5.54 -13.95 23.31
CA ALA A 62 6.90 -14.47 23.26
C ALA A 62 7.77 -13.93 24.41
N SER A 63 7.69 -12.63 24.68
CA SER A 63 8.42 -11.97 25.78
C SER A 63 7.93 -12.44 27.16
N SER A 64 6.62 -12.48 27.37
CA SER A 64 6.02 -12.91 28.64
C SER A 64 6.37 -14.36 28.97
N VAL A 65 6.28 -15.26 27.99
CA VAL A 65 6.67 -16.67 28.15
C VAL A 65 8.17 -16.78 28.39
N HIS A 66 9.01 -16.01 27.70
CA HIS A 66 10.44 -15.99 27.94
C HIS A 66 10.78 -15.63 29.39
N ILE A 67 10.15 -14.57 29.93
CA ILE A 67 10.32 -14.14 31.33
C ILE A 67 9.83 -15.22 32.29
N TYR A 68 8.62 -15.73 32.07
CA TYR A 68 8.04 -16.79 32.90
C TYR A 68 8.93 -18.04 32.96
N ILE A 69 9.45 -18.49 31.81
CA ILE A 69 10.37 -19.64 31.77
C ILE A 69 11.66 -19.31 32.52
N LYS A 70 12.22 -18.11 32.36
CA LYS A 70 13.45 -17.68 33.04
C LYS A 70 13.31 -17.78 34.57
N ASP A 71 12.18 -17.33 35.11
CA ASP A 71 11.88 -17.40 36.54
C ASP A 71 11.69 -18.85 37.04
N LYS A 72 11.23 -19.75 36.16
CA LYS A 72 11.02 -21.17 36.49
C LYS A 72 12.22 -22.07 36.22
N ILE A 73 13.32 -21.57 35.66
CA ILE A 73 14.53 -22.39 35.38
C ILE A 73 15.00 -23.16 36.61
N ALA A 74 15.04 -22.53 37.79
CA ALA A 74 15.50 -23.16 39.03
C ALA A 74 14.57 -24.31 39.45
N SER A 75 13.25 -24.10 39.43
CA SER A 75 12.26 -25.13 39.74
C SER A 75 12.32 -26.30 38.75
N ILE A 76 12.48 -26.01 37.46
CA ILE A 76 12.64 -27.03 36.41
C ILE A 76 13.89 -27.87 36.67
N ALA A 77 15.01 -27.24 37.04
CA ALA A 77 16.25 -27.95 37.30
C ALA A 77 16.14 -28.87 38.52
N VAL A 78 15.44 -28.47 39.58
CA VAL A 78 15.12 -29.35 40.73
C VAL A 78 14.27 -30.55 40.30
N LEU A 79 13.22 -30.34 39.52
CA LEU A 79 12.40 -31.45 39.00
C LEU A 79 13.22 -32.41 38.12
N ARG A 80 14.17 -31.89 37.36
CA ARG A 80 15.11 -32.72 36.58
C ARG A 80 16.06 -33.52 37.46
N CYS A 81 16.48 -33.01 38.62
CA CYS A 81 17.23 -33.78 39.62
C CYS A 81 16.39 -34.92 40.21
N LEU A 82 15.07 -34.76 40.31
CA LEU A 82 14.13 -35.79 40.77
C LEU A 82 13.78 -36.83 39.68
N GLY A 83 14.37 -36.75 38.48
CA GLY A 83 14.17 -37.72 37.41
C GLY A 83 13.29 -37.26 36.23
N LEU A 84 12.81 -36.00 36.23
CA LEU A 84 12.03 -35.47 35.11
C LEU A 84 12.89 -35.36 33.83
N LYS A 85 12.43 -35.98 32.73
CA LYS A 85 13.11 -35.83 31.43
C LYS A 85 12.86 -34.43 30.86
N GLY A 86 13.85 -33.85 30.16
CA GLY A 86 13.71 -32.52 29.55
C GLY A 86 12.54 -32.38 28.56
N GLY A 87 12.20 -33.46 27.84
CA GLY A 87 11.02 -33.50 26.97
C GLY A 87 9.69 -33.55 27.74
N GLN A 88 9.65 -34.15 28.93
CA GLN A 88 8.47 -34.11 29.80
C GLN A 88 8.26 -32.69 30.36
N ALA A 89 9.34 -32.05 30.82
CA ALA A 89 9.29 -30.65 31.25
C ALA A 89 8.75 -29.75 30.12
N PHE A 90 9.28 -29.88 28.91
CA PHE A 90 8.79 -29.14 27.74
C PHE A 90 7.28 -29.32 27.50
N ARG A 91 6.76 -30.56 27.54
CA ARG A 91 5.33 -30.85 27.32
C ARG A 91 4.44 -30.25 28.41
N ILE A 92 4.89 -30.24 29.67
CA ILE A 92 4.13 -29.64 30.78
C ILE A 92 3.93 -28.14 30.54
N TYR A 93 5.01 -27.43 30.20
CA TYR A 93 4.91 -26.00 29.93
C TYR A 93 4.19 -25.71 28.60
N LEU A 94 4.33 -26.57 27.59
CA LEU A 94 3.56 -26.46 26.35
C LEU A 94 2.05 -26.56 26.62
N LEU A 95 1.64 -27.52 27.46
CA LEU A 95 0.25 -27.68 27.87
C LEU A 95 -0.26 -26.44 28.61
N GLN A 96 0.53 -25.85 29.50
CA GLN A 96 0.18 -24.59 30.18
C GLN A 96 -0.07 -23.46 29.18
N VAL A 97 0.81 -23.30 28.19
CA VAL A 97 0.64 -22.29 27.13
C VAL A 97 -0.60 -22.57 26.27
N VAL A 98 -0.87 -23.83 25.92
CA VAL A 98 -2.08 -24.21 25.17
C VAL A 98 -3.35 -23.85 25.94
N VAL A 99 -3.40 -24.15 27.25
CA VAL A 99 -4.55 -23.82 28.10
C VAL A 99 -4.73 -22.31 28.22
N LEU A 100 -3.64 -21.56 28.44
CA LEU A 100 -3.68 -20.09 28.49
C LEU A 100 -4.08 -19.49 27.13
N GLY A 101 -3.60 -20.04 26.03
CA GLY A 101 -3.95 -19.62 24.67
C GLY A 101 -5.41 -19.90 24.33
N LEU A 102 -5.95 -21.06 24.74
CA LEU A 102 -7.38 -21.37 24.61
C LEU A 102 -8.23 -20.41 25.43
N ALA A 103 -7.88 -20.20 26.70
CA ALA A 103 -8.60 -19.27 27.57
C ALA A 103 -8.56 -17.83 27.02
N GLY A 104 -7.38 -17.37 26.57
CA GLY A 104 -7.21 -16.07 25.94
C GLY A 104 -7.96 -15.93 24.62
N GLY A 105 -7.96 -16.98 23.79
CA GLY A 105 -8.72 -17.02 22.54
C GLY A 105 -10.23 -16.96 22.76
N LEU A 106 -10.75 -17.73 23.73
CA LEU A 106 -12.17 -17.70 24.10
C LEU A 106 -12.59 -16.34 24.66
N LEU A 107 -11.79 -15.76 25.55
CA LEU A 107 -12.04 -14.42 26.09
C LEU A 107 -11.96 -13.35 24.99
N GLY A 108 -10.98 -13.44 24.09
CA GLY A 108 -10.82 -12.54 22.96
C GLY A 108 -11.99 -12.62 21.99
N ALA A 109 -12.47 -13.83 21.68
CA ALA A 109 -13.64 -14.04 20.84
C ALA A 109 -14.91 -13.50 21.51
N LEU A 110 -15.09 -13.73 22.81
CA LEU A 110 -16.21 -13.19 23.57
C LEU A 110 -16.22 -11.64 23.53
N LEU A 111 -15.08 -11.01 23.81
CA LEU A 111 -14.94 -9.56 23.77
C LEU A 111 -15.12 -9.00 22.36
N GLY A 112 -14.59 -9.67 21.34
CA GLY A 112 -14.73 -9.29 19.94
C GLY A 112 -16.18 -9.36 19.47
N SER A 113 -16.90 -10.44 19.79
CA SER A 113 -18.32 -10.58 19.50
C SER A 113 -19.17 -9.54 20.25
N LEU A 114 -18.83 -9.23 21.50
CA LEU A 114 -19.51 -8.17 22.26
C LEU A 114 -19.33 -6.80 21.59
N LEU A 115 -18.11 -6.48 21.15
CA LEU A 115 -17.81 -5.27 20.39
C LEU A 115 -18.58 -5.22 19.07
N GLN A 116 -18.62 -6.33 18.31
CA GLN A 116 -19.33 -6.43 17.04
C GLN A 116 -20.84 -6.13 17.18
N VAL A 117 -21.47 -6.58 18.26
CA VAL A 117 -22.90 -6.35 18.51
C VAL A 117 -23.15 -4.94 19.07
N SER A 118 -22.25 -4.44 19.92
CA SER A 118 -22.44 -3.16 20.61
C SER A 118 -22.17 -1.95 19.70
N LEU A 119 -21.19 -2.04 18.80
CA LEU A 119 -20.76 -0.91 17.98
C LEU A 119 -21.87 -0.37 17.05
N PRO A 120 -22.62 -1.20 16.31
CA PRO A 120 -23.73 -0.73 15.47
C PRO A 120 -24.87 -0.10 16.28
N ALA A 121 -25.12 -0.61 17.50
CA ALA A 121 -26.18 -0.08 18.36
C ALA A 121 -25.90 1.35 18.86
N VAL A 122 -24.63 1.70 19.06
CA VAL A 122 -24.23 3.04 19.52
C VAL A 122 -23.99 3.99 18.35
N MET A 123 -23.54 3.49 17.20
CA MET A 123 -23.16 4.28 16.02
C MET A 123 -24.23 4.33 14.92
N GLY A 124 -25.38 3.67 15.12
CA GLY A 124 -26.45 3.56 14.13
C GLY A 124 -26.99 4.91 13.64
N ASP A 125 -27.08 5.90 14.52
CA ASP A 125 -27.57 7.25 14.16
C ASP A 125 -26.63 8.02 13.22
N PHE A 126 -25.35 7.60 13.12
CA PHE A 126 -24.34 8.22 12.25
C PHE A 126 -24.13 7.47 10.93
N LEU A 127 -24.66 6.25 10.79
CA LEU A 127 -24.40 5.37 9.65
C LEU A 127 -25.68 5.16 8.84
N PRO A 128 -25.82 5.76 7.63
CA PRO A 128 -26.95 5.54 6.73
C PRO A 128 -26.81 4.20 6.01
N ILE A 129 -26.73 3.10 6.76
CA ILE A 129 -26.68 1.73 6.25
C ILE A 129 -27.75 0.91 6.99
N GLU A 130 -28.90 0.78 6.32
CA GLU A 130 -29.95 -0.15 6.69
C GLU A 130 -29.45 -1.57 6.36
N GLY A 131 -29.09 -2.37 7.38
CA GLY A 131 -28.82 -3.81 7.19
C GLY A 131 -27.45 -4.33 7.62
N VAL A 132 -26.80 -3.75 8.64
CA VAL A 132 -25.66 -4.44 9.27
C VAL A 132 -26.18 -5.70 9.96
N SER A 133 -25.87 -6.87 9.39
CA SER A 133 -26.21 -8.15 10.01
C SER A 133 -25.45 -8.29 11.33
N THR A 134 -26.19 -8.32 12.44
CA THR A 134 -25.68 -8.60 13.78
C THR A 134 -25.55 -10.10 14.05
N GLU A 135 -25.62 -10.92 13.00
CA GLU A 135 -25.54 -12.36 13.10
C GLU A 135 -24.14 -12.78 13.52
N VAL A 136 -24.07 -13.48 14.66
CA VAL A 136 -22.83 -14.02 15.19
C VAL A 136 -22.39 -15.18 14.30
N SER A 137 -21.31 -14.96 13.56
CA SER A 137 -20.68 -16.00 12.75
C SER A 137 -19.85 -16.94 13.61
N TRP A 138 -20.34 -18.17 13.80
CA TRP A 138 -19.61 -19.24 14.49
C TRP A 138 -18.31 -19.61 13.78
N THR A 139 -18.24 -19.47 12.46
CA THR A 139 -17.02 -19.73 11.69
C THR A 139 -15.95 -18.69 11.98
N ALA A 140 -16.32 -17.41 12.14
CA ALA A 140 -15.40 -16.35 12.53
C ALA A 140 -14.86 -16.54 13.96
N ILE A 141 -15.73 -16.93 14.91
CA ILE A 141 -15.32 -17.24 16.29
C ILE A 141 -14.36 -18.42 16.30
N GLY A 142 -14.70 -19.53 15.64
CA GLY A 142 -13.86 -20.71 15.55
C GLY A 142 -12.51 -20.41 14.90
N GLY A 143 -12.52 -19.65 13.80
CA GLY A 143 -11.32 -19.17 13.11
C GLY A 143 -10.44 -18.31 14.01
N GLY A 144 -11.03 -17.36 14.75
CA GLY A 144 -10.32 -16.48 15.68
C GLY A 144 -9.67 -17.24 16.85
N VAL A 145 -10.40 -18.15 17.48
CA VAL A 145 -9.87 -18.99 18.58
C VAL A 145 -8.73 -19.87 18.09
N LEU A 146 -8.90 -20.54 16.95
CA LEU A 146 -7.90 -21.44 16.39
C LEU A 146 -6.63 -20.69 15.94
N THR A 147 -6.81 -19.53 15.30
CA THR A 147 -5.71 -18.65 14.90
C THR A 147 -4.97 -18.11 16.13
N GLY A 148 -5.69 -17.62 17.13
CA GLY A 148 -5.11 -17.11 18.38
C GLY A 148 -4.35 -18.19 19.16
N LEU A 149 -4.89 -19.40 19.23
CA LEU A 149 -4.20 -20.56 19.82
C LEU A 149 -2.92 -20.90 19.04
N GLY A 150 -3.03 -21.00 17.71
CA GLY A 150 -1.91 -21.32 16.84
C GLY A 150 -0.75 -20.33 17.02
N ILE A 151 -1.05 -19.04 17.05
CA ILE A 151 -0.09 -17.96 17.28
C ILE A 151 0.53 -18.04 18.66
N THR A 152 -0.29 -18.21 19.70
CA THR A 152 0.19 -18.30 21.08
C THR A 152 1.19 -19.44 21.24
N VAL A 153 0.85 -20.62 20.71
CA VAL A 153 1.72 -21.80 20.75
C VAL A 153 2.99 -21.55 19.93
N LEU A 154 2.86 -21.04 18.72
CA LEU A 154 3.96 -20.86 17.78
C LEU A 154 5.02 -19.88 18.30
N PHE A 155 4.59 -18.74 18.84
CA PHE A 155 5.49 -17.73 19.39
C PHE A 155 6.06 -18.09 20.77
N ALA A 156 5.32 -18.87 21.57
CA ALA A 156 5.82 -19.42 22.83
C ALA A 156 6.81 -20.58 22.63
N LEU A 157 6.78 -21.26 21.47
CA LEU A 157 7.60 -22.43 21.22
C LEU A 157 9.10 -22.12 21.31
N LEU A 158 9.52 -20.94 20.87
CA LEU A 158 10.92 -20.51 20.87
C LEU A 158 11.53 -20.47 22.29
N PRO A 159 10.93 -19.76 23.29
CA PRO A 159 11.41 -19.83 24.67
C PRO A 159 11.22 -21.21 25.31
N LEU A 160 10.17 -21.97 24.96
CA LEU A 160 9.94 -23.31 25.52
C LEU A 160 11.00 -24.33 25.10
N LEU A 161 11.52 -24.27 23.86
CA LEU A 161 12.57 -25.19 23.39
C LEU A 161 13.82 -25.16 24.27
N TYR A 162 14.09 -24.03 24.93
CA TYR A 162 15.19 -23.90 25.88
C TYR A 162 15.10 -24.89 27.04
N ILE A 163 13.88 -25.20 27.50
CA ILE A 163 13.61 -26.08 28.65
C ILE A 163 14.18 -27.49 28.42
N ARG A 164 14.11 -27.98 27.18
CA ARG A 164 14.55 -29.33 26.82
C ARG A 164 16.01 -29.59 27.17
N ARG A 165 16.86 -28.55 27.06
CA ARG A 165 18.32 -28.64 27.22
C ARG A 165 18.84 -28.09 28.56
N ILE A 166 17.97 -27.76 29.52
CA ILE A 166 18.41 -27.27 30.84
C ILE A 166 19.14 -28.38 31.62
N SER A 167 20.42 -28.19 31.96
CA SER A 167 21.17 -29.17 32.76
C SER A 167 20.67 -29.22 34.22
N PRO A 168 20.56 -30.42 34.85
CA PRO A 168 20.31 -30.54 36.29
C PRO A 168 21.40 -29.86 37.14
N LEU A 169 22.64 -29.78 36.65
CA LEU A 169 23.79 -29.17 37.35
C LEU A 169 23.68 -27.64 37.50
N ARG A 170 22.71 -27.01 36.83
CA ARG A 170 22.50 -25.57 36.86
C ARG A 170 22.06 -25.05 38.23
N THR A 171 21.46 -25.90 39.07
CA THR A 171 21.17 -25.59 40.48
C THR A 171 22.44 -25.48 41.33
N LEU A 172 23.54 -26.13 40.93
CA LEU A 172 24.82 -26.18 41.65
C LEU A 172 25.85 -25.18 41.12
N ARG A 173 25.75 -24.76 39.84
CA ARG A 173 26.63 -23.75 39.20
C ARG A 173 25.84 -22.64 38.50
N ALA A 174 24.86 -22.07 39.18
CA ALA A 174 24.02 -20.99 38.65
C ALA A 174 24.82 -19.77 38.14
N SER A 175 26.06 -19.57 38.62
CA SER A 175 26.91 -18.42 38.32
C SER A 175 27.94 -18.63 37.19
N TYR A 176 28.16 -19.86 36.70
CA TYR A 176 29.30 -20.15 35.78
C TYR A 176 28.88 -20.68 34.40
N GLU A 177 27.67 -21.21 34.23
CA GLU A 177 27.13 -21.60 32.90
C GLU A 177 26.32 -20.45 32.28
N ALA A 178 27.01 -19.38 31.89
CA ALA A 178 26.51 -18.51 30.84
C ALA A 178 26.76 -19.19 29.49
N ASP A 179 25.69 -19.43 28.73
CA ASP A 179 25.71 -19.63 27.27
C ASP A 179 26.44 -20.83 26.65
N THR A 180 26.30 -22.05 27.19
CA THR A 180 26.66 -23.29 26.45
C THR A 180 25.47 -24.17 26.09
N ALA A 181 24.26 -23.62 26.07
CA ALA A 181 23.14 -24.26 25.38
C ALA A 181 23.40 -24.16 23.86
N GLY A 182 24.17 -25.12 23.34
CA GLY A 182 24.50 -25.23 21.91
C GLY A 182 23.25 -25.08 21.03
N SER A 183 23.46 -24.47 19.85
CA SER A 183 22.42 -24.17 18.86
C SER A 183 21.49 -25.36 18.66
N ASP A 184 20.24 -25.26 19.15
CA ASP A 184 19.25 -26.31 18.90
C ASP A 184 18.75 -26.14 17.46
N PRO A 185 18.98 -27.11 16.55
CA PRO A 185 18.52 -27.00 15.16
C PRO A 185 17.00 -26.83 15.05
N LEU A 186 16.22 -27.28 16.05
CA LEU A 186 14.78 -27.03 16.10
C LEU A 186 14.42 -25.53 16.14
N ARG A 187 15.31 -24.64 16.60
CA ARG A 187 15.03 -23.19 16.59
C ARG A 187 14.85 -22.66 15.16
N TRP A 188 15.64 -23.15 14.21
CA TRP A 188 15.50 -22.78 12.80
C TRP A 188 14.17 -23.26 12.22
N VAL A 189 13.74 -24.47 12.60
CA VAL A 189 12.41 -24.99 12.22
C VAL A 189 11.30 -24.07 12.78
N VAL A 190 11.41 -23.64 14.04
CA VAL A 190 10.42 -22.71 14.63
C VAL A 190 10.44 -21.34 13.94
N TYR A 191 11.61 -20.79 13.61
CA TYR A 191 11.68 -19.54 12.83
C TYR A 191 11.03 -19.69 11.46
N LEU A 192 11.26 -20.81 10.77
CA LEU A 192 10.63 -21.09 9.48
C LEU A 192 9.11 -21.26 9.62
N LEU A 193 8.63 -21.89 10.70
CA LEU A 193 7.20 -22.01 10.99
C LEU A 193 6.57 -20.65 11.32
N ILE A 194 7.24 -19.78 12.10
CA ILE A 194 6.79 -18.41 12.37
C ILE A 194 6.70 -17.63 11.06
N PHE A 195 7.75 -17.65 10.24
CA PHE A 195 7.76 -16.96 8.96
C PHE A 195 6.67 -17.49 8.03
N GLY A 196 6.54 -18.82 7.90
CA GLY A 196 5.51 -19.48 7.10
C GLY A 196 4.09 -19.17 7.58
N PHE A 197 3.88 -19.09 8.89
CA PHE A 197 2.59 -18.68 9.45
C PHE A 197 2.28 -17.22 9.15
N VAL A 198 3.21 -16.30 9.40
CA VAL A 198 3.00 -14.86 9.14
C VAL A 198 2.78 -14.64 7.64
N ALA A 199 3.54 -15.30 6.77
CA ALA A 199 3.35 -15.27 5.32
C ALA A 199 2.01 -15.85 4.88
N GLY A 200 1.65 -17.05 5.37
CA GLY A 200 0.38 -17.70 5.04
C GLY A 200 -0.83 -16.91 5.54
N PHE A 201 -0.74 -16.33 6.73
CA PHE A 201 -1.77 -15.45 7.29
C PHE A 201 -1.89 -14.14 6.47
N THR A 202 -0.77 -13.57 6.03
CA THR A 202 -0.76 -12.40 5.13
C THR A 202 -1.44 -12.71 3.80
N TRP A 203 -1.10 -13.86 3.19
CA TRP A 203 -1.70 -14.31 1.94
C TRP A 203 -3.21 -14.55 2.08
N MET A 204 -3.64 -15.21 3.17
CA MET A 204 -5.06 -15.43 3.47
C MET A 204 -5.83 -14.11 3.67
N GLN A 205 -5.19 -13.08 4.23
CA GLN A 205 -5.83 -11.79 4.48
C GLN A 205 -5.92 -10.92 3.22
N SER A 206 -4.88 -10.93 2.38
CA SER A 206 -4.76 -10.01 1.25
C SER A 206 -5.19 -10.60 -0.10
N HIS A 207 -5.17 -11.93 -0.27
CA HIS A 207 -5.33 -12.63 -1.56
C HIS A 207 -4.41 -12.10 -2.70
N ASP A 208 -3.40 -11.28 -2.37
CA ASP A 208 -2.43 -10.69 -3.29
C ASP A 208 -1.02 -11.17 -2.93
N LEU A 209 -0.26 -11.54 -3.95
CA LEU A 209 1.14 -11.95 -3.83
C LEU A 209 2.04 -10.79 -3.40
N LYS A 210 1.70 -9.54 -3.75
CA LYS A 210 2.45 -8.34 -3.34
C LYS A 210 2.47 -8.18 -1.81
N ALA A 211 1.46 -8.69 -1.12
CA ALA A 211 1.37 -8.65 0.34
C ALA A 211 2.53 -9.39 1.04
N MET A 212 3.22 -10.31 0.34
CA MET A 212 4.42 -10.98 0.84
C MET A 212 5.58 -10.03 1.14
N PHE A 213 5.56 -8.81 0.61
CA PHE A 213 6.50 -7.76 0.99
C PHE A 213 6.44 -7.46 2.50
N PHE A 214 5.25 -7.51 3.10
CA PHE A 214 5.07 -7.20 4.52
C PHE A 214 5.84 -8.13 5.48
N PRO A 215 5.67 -9.48 5.45
CA PRO A 215 6.44 -10.38 6.32
C PRO A 215 7.94 -10.29 6.10
N VAL A 216 8.38 -10.07 4.85
CA VAL A 216 9.79 -9.85 4.52
C VAL A 216 10.30 -8.56 5.16
N ALA A 217 9.55 -7.46 5.04
CA ALA A 217 9.88 -6.18 5.66
C ALA A 217 9.93 -6.27 7.19
N VAL A 218 9.00 -6.99 7.83
CA VAL A 218 9.04 -7.26 9.28
C VAL A 218 10.30 -8.05 9.67
N GLY A 219 10.66 -9.07 8.89
CA GLY A 219 11.90 -9.83 9.09
C GLY A 219 13.15 -8.95 8.95
N LEU A 220 13.20 -8.10 7.93
CA LEU A 220 14.29 -7.13 7.72
C LEU A 220 14.35 -6.10 8.86
N ALA A 221 13.21 -5.57 9.31
CA ALA A 221 13.13 -4.64 10.43
C ALA A 221 13.62 -5.31 11.72
N PHE A 222 13.25 -6.56 11.98
CA PHE A 222 13.75 -7.34 13.10
C PHE A 222 15.28 -7.50 13.04
N LEU A 223 15.83 -7.86 11.87
CA LEU A 223 17.27 -8.01 11.68
C LEU A 223 18.01 -6.68 11.83
N ALA A 224 17.45 -5.58 11.29
CA ALA A 224 18.00 -4.24 11.41
C ALA A 224 18.02 -3.80 12.88
N LEU A 225 16.92 -3.94 13.62
CA LEU A 225 16.83 -3.61 15.04
C LEU A 225 17.78 -4.47 15.89
N ALA A 226 17.88 -5.78 15.61
CA ALA A 226 18.82 -6.66 16.28
C ALA A 226 20.28 -6.28 15.97
N GLY A 227 20.56 -5.85 14.73
CA GLY A 227 21.85 -5.33 14.29
C GLY A 227 22.22 -4.04 15.03
N VAL A 228 21.30 -3.08 15.10
CA VAL A 228 21.45 -1.83 15.86
C VAL A 228 21.65 -2.12 17.36
N ALA A 229 20.87 -3.02 17.95
CA ALA A 229 21.03 -3.40 19.35
C ALA A 229 22.42 -4.01 19.62
N LYS A 230 22.90 -4.90 18.75
CA LYS A 230 24.26 -5.47 18.87
C LYS A 230 25.34 -4.41 18.66
N LEU A 231 25.16 -3.50 17.72
CA LEU A 231 26.08 -2.40 17.45
C LEU A 231 26.16 -1.45 18.65
N LEU A 232 25.04 -1.12 19.27
CA LEU A 232 24.99 -0.31 20.50
C LEU A 232 25.71 -1.01 21.66
N VAL A 233 25.44 -2.30 21.88
CA VAL A 233 26.12 -3.09 22.93
C VAL A 233 27.63 -3.16 22.66
N TRP A 234 28.04 -3.35 21.40
CA TRP A 234 29.44 -3.34 20.99
C TRP A 234 30.10 -1.98 21.19
N ALA A 235 29.43 -0.89 20.79
CA ALA A 235 29.90 0.48 20.92
C ALA A 235 30.10 0.86 22.40
N VAL A 236 29.12 0.55 23.24
CA VAL A 236 29.19 0.78 24.69
C VAL A 236 30.35 0.00 25.32
N ARG A 237 30.60 -1.23 24.85
CA ARG A 237 31.73 -2.05 25.32
C ARG A 237 33.08 -1.51 24.84
N LYS A 238 33.15 -1.00 23.60
CA LYS A 238 34.37 -0.50 22.96
C LYS A 238 34.80 0.87 23.51
N TRP A 239 33.84 1.78 23.71
CA TRP A 239 34.06 3.15 24.18
C TRP A 239 33.57 3.34 25.62
N PHE A 240 33.82 2.35 26.48
CA PHE A 240 33.32 2.36 27.84
C PHE A 240 33.88 3.55 28.64
N PRO A 241 33.04 4.43 29.20
CA PRO A 241 33.50 5.66 29.85
C PRO A 241 34.07 5.36 31.24
N VAL A 242 35.39 5.18 31.31
CA VAL A 242 36.11 4.81 32.55
C VAL A 242 36.07 5.95 33.60
N GLY A 243 35.98 7.21 33.16
CA GLY A 243 35.99 8.38 34.04
C GLY A 243 34.63 8.79 34.64
N TRP A 244 33.54 8.07 34.33
CA TRP A 244 32.21 8.42 34.86
C TRP A 244 32.03 7.99 36.33
N SER A 245 31.06 8.62 37.01
CA SER A 245 30.70 8.27 38.38
C SER A 245 30.37 6.77 38.51
N TYR A 246 30.58 6.20 39.70
CA TYR A 246 30.36 4.78 39.95
C TYR A 246 28.95 4.32 39.53
N VAL A 247 27.92 5.13 39.85
CA VAL A 247 26.53 4.83 39.51
C VAL A 247 26.32 4.79 38.00
N ALA A 248 26.77 5.81 37.26
CA ALA A 248 26.59 5.88 35.81
C ALA A 248 27.33 4.75 35.08
N ARG A 249 28.55 4.45 35.53
CA ARG A 249 29.36 3.33 35.03
C ARG A 249 28.66 1.98 35.26
N GLN A 250 28.08 1.77 36.43
CA GLN A 250 27.40 0.52 36.75
C GLN A 250 26.08 0.36 35.98
N SER A 251 25.34 1.46 35.75
CA SER A 251 24.12 1.46 34.94
C SER A 251 24.40 1.07 33.48
N ILE A 252 25.43 1.65 32.86
CA ILE A 252 25.84 1.32 31.49
C ILE A 252 26.43 -0.09 31.41
N ALA A 253 27.20 -0.50 32.42
CA ALA A 253 27.75 -1.86 32.47
C ALA A 253 26.68 -2.94 32.51
N ASN A 254 25.48 -2.62 33.02
CA ASN A 254 24.36 -3.55 33.01
C ASN A 254 23.89 -3.88 31.59
N LEU A 255 24.06 -2.97 30.61
CA LEU A 255 23.60 -3.13 29.22
C LEU A 255 24.31 -4.26 28.46
N TYR A 256 25.58 -4.55 28.75
CA TYR A 256 26.36 -5.58 28.05
C TYR A 256 26.69 -6.81 28.92
N ARG A 257 26.29 -6.85 30.20
CA ARG A 257 26.58 -7.98 31.08
C ARG A 257 25.90 -9.27 30.60
N PRO A 258 26.53 -10.45 30.79
CA PRO A 258 25.89 -11.75 30.54
C PRO A 258 24.56 -11.86 31.29
N ASN A 259 23.55 -12.47 30.68
CA ASN A 259 22.17 -12.62 31.18
C ASN A 259 21.28 -11.34 31.16
N ASN A 260 21.76 -10.25 30.54
CA ASN A 260 20.97 -9.04 30.34
C ASN A 260 19.98 -9.15 29.16
N GLN A 261 18.83 -8.47 29.27
CA GLN A 261 17.72 -8.52 28.31
C GLN A 261 17.71 -7.35 27.31
N THR A 262 18.75 -6.51 27.26
CA THR A 262 18.78 -5.32 26.39
C THR A 262 18.48 -5.62 24.92
N LEU A 263 19.06 -6.68 24.33
CA LEU A 263 18.79 -7.03 22.93
C LEU A 263 17.30 -7.37 22.72
N ILE A 264 16.73 -8.20 23.61
CA ILE A 264 15.33 -8.63 23.51
C ILE A 264 14.41 -7.42 23.69
N LEU A 265 14.64 -6.59 24.70
CA LEU A 265 13.83 -5.40 24.99
C LEU A 265 13.89 -4.37 23.86
N ILE A 266 15.08 -4.07 23.33
CA ILE A 266 15.22 -3.13 22.20
C ILE A 266 14.48 -3.66 20.97
N VAL A 267 14.61 -4.95 20.66
CA VAL A 267 13.94 -5.53 19.48
C VAL A 267 12.42 -5.58 19.70
N THR A 268 11.95 -5.99 20.87
CA THR A 268 10.51 -6.04 21.20
C THR A 268 9.87 -4.66 21.17
N ILE A 269 10.43 -3.69 21.90
CA ILE A 269 9.90 -2.32 21.98
C ILE A 269 10.09 -1.61 20.64
N GLY A 270 11.25 -1.75 20.01
CA GLY A 270 11.56 -1.15 18.72
C GLY A 270 10.66 -1.66 17.61
N LEU A 271 10.41 -2.98 17.54
CA LEU A 271 9.52 -3.54 16.52
C LEU A 271 8.07 -3.12 16.78
N GLY A 272 7.61 -3.12 18.05
CA GLY A 272 6.28 -2.61 18.39
C GLY A 272 6.09 -1.13 18.03
N THR A 273 7.08 -0.30 18.34
CA THR A 273 7.08 1.14 18.00
C THR A 273 7.10 1.35 16.50
N ALA A 274 7.91 0.59 15.76
CA ALA A 274 7.98 0.67 14.31
C ALA A 274 6.64 0.31 13.67
N LEU A 275 6.01 -0.79 14.09
CA LEU A 275 4.70 -1.20 13.57
C LEU A 275 3.61 -0.16 13.86
N ILE A 276 3.56 0.39 15.08
CA ILE A 276 2.60 1.44 15.43
C ILE A 276 2.87 2.72 14.63
N SER A 277 4.15 3.09 14.44
CA SER A 277 4.51 4.27 13.65
C SER A 277 4.13 4.10 12.18
N THR A 278 4.34 2.91 11.61
CA THR A 278 3.88 2.58 10.26
C THR A 278 2.36 2.69 10.15
N LEU A 279 1.62 2.21 11.16
CA LEU A 279 0.16 2.34 11.18
C LEU A 279 -0.28 3.81 11.12
N PHE A 280 0.30 4.67 11.95
CA PHE A 280 -0.02 6.10 11.95
C PHE A 280 0.37 6.78 10.64
N LEU A 281 1.55 6.45 10.10
CA LEU A 281 2.00 6.98 8.81
C LEU A 281 1.03 6.61 7.68
N VAL A 282 0.64 5.33 7.57
CA VAL A 282 -0.32 4.88 6.54
C VAL A 282 -1.68 5.55 6.74
N LYS A 283 -2.16 5.66 7.97
CA LYS A 283 -3.41 6.37 8.29
C LYS A 283 -3.35 7.84 7.86
N ASP A 284 -2.27 8.54 8.17
CA ASP A 284 -2.10 9.96 7.81
C ASP A 284 -1.97 10.15 6.30
N LEU A 285 -1.27 9.25 5.59
CA LEU A 285 -1.20 9.24 4.12
C LEU A 285 -2.58 9.07 3.47
N LEU A 286 -3.39 8.13 3.96
CA LEU A 286 -4.76 7.92 3.47
C LEU A 286 -5.67 9.12 3.75
N LEU A 287 -5.56 9.71 4.95
CA LEU A 287 -6.34 10.91 5.29
C LEU A 287 -5.94 12.11 4.44
N GLN A 288 -4.65 12.27 4.12
CA GLN A 288 -4.19 13.32 3.21
C GLN A 288 -4.76 13.13 1.81
N GLN A 289 -4.74 11.90 1.28
CA GLN A 289 -5.31 11.59 -0.04
C GLN A 289 -6.79 11.99 -0.14
N VAL A 290 -7.58 11.77 0.92
CA VAL A 290 -8.99 12.17 0.97
C VAL A 290 -9.16 13.68 1.20
N ALA A 291 -8.29 14.31 2.01
CA ALA A 291 -8.38 15.73 2.32
C ALA A 291 -8.15 16.62 1.08
N TYR A 292 -7.25 16.22 0.17
CA TYR A 292 -7.06 16.94 -1.11
C TYR A 292 -8.30 16.95 -2.00
N ALA A 293 -9.18 15.94 -1.91
CA ALA A 293 -10.45 15.94 -2.63
C ALA A 293 -11.49 16.91 -2.01
N GLY A 294 -11.30 17.34 -0.76
CA GLY A 294 -12.26 18.13 0.02
C GLY A 294 -11.82 19.56 0.35
N THR A 295 -10.64 20.02 -0.09
CA THR A 295 -10.23 21.42 0.12
C THR A 295 -11.14 22.34 -0.68
N GLY A 296 -11.77 23.32 -0.01
CA GLY A 296 -12.89 24.13 -0.49
C GLY A 296 -12.63 25.10 -1.66
N ASP A 297 -11.55 24.89 -2.43
CA ASP A 297 -11.26 25.64 -3.65
C ASP A 297 -11.43 24.79 -4.92
N VAL A 298 -11.89 23.54 -4.78
CA VAL A 298 -12.21 22.68 -5.92
C VAL A 298 -13.64 22.96 -6.38
N PRO A 299 -13.89 23.22 -7.69
CA PRO A 299 -15.24 23.41 -8.21
C PRO A 299 -16.12 22.18 -7.93
N ASN A 300 -17.24 22.38 -7.26
CA ASN A 300 -18.22 21.32 -6.98
C ASN A 300 -19.35 21.26 -8.02
N MET A 301 -19.38 22.21 -8.96
CA MET A 301 -20.36 22.29 -10.05
C MET A 301 -19.66 22.74 -11.33
N ILE A 302 -19.86 21.97 -12.41
CA ILE A 302 -19.35 22.29 -13.74
C ILE A 302 -20.54 22.41 -14.68
N VAL A 303 -20.69 23.58 -15.29
CA VAL A 303 -21.69 23.82 -16.33
C VAL A 303 -20.99 23.74 -17.68
N PHE A 304 -21.46 22.86 -18.56
CA PHE A 304 -20.91 22.66 -19.90
C PHE A 304 -21.94 23.04 -20.96
N ASP A 305 -21.48 23.19 -22.20
CA ASP A 305 -22.32 23.54 -23.37
C ASP A 305 -23.06 24.88 -23.21
N ILE A 306 -22.36 25.88 -22.66
CA ILE A 306 -22.84 27.26 -22.59
C ILE A 306 -22.62 27.91 -23.95
N GLN A 307 -23.69 28.28 -24.64
CA GLN A 307 -23.55 29.01 -25.90
C GLN A 307 -23.10 30.46 -25.65
N PRO A 308 -22.34 31.09 -26.58
CA PRO A 308 -21.81 32.45 -26.39
C PRO A 308 -22.84 33.50 -25.95
N PRO A 309 -24.09 33.51 -26.47
CA PRO A 309 -25.11 34.47 -26.02
C PRO A 309 -25.62 34.23 -24.59
N GLN A 310 -25.52 33.00 -24.08
CA GLN A 310 -26.04 32.63 -22.75
C GLN A 310 -25.03 32.90 -21.63
N LYS A 311 -23.75 33.09 -21.98
CA LYS A 311 -22.64 33.22 -21.03
C LYS A 311 -22.94 34.22 -19.92
N ASP A 312 -23.29 35.45 -20.28
CA ASP A 312 -23.42 36.54 -19.31
C ASP A 312 -24.66 36.36 -18.42
N ASP A 313 -25.72 35.73 -18.93
CA ASP A 313 -26.93 35.44 -18.19
C ASP A 313 -26.71 34.32 -17.15
N ILE A 314 -25.94 33.29 -17.52
CA ILE A 314 -25.58 32.19 -16.60
C ILE A 314 -24.67 32.70 -15.48
N VAL A 315 -23.67 33.54 -15.80
CA VAL A 315 -22.77 34.13 -14.79
C VAL A 315 -23.58 34.92 -13.76
N LYS A 316 -24.49 35.79 -14.21
CA LYS A 316 -25.37 36.55 -13.31
C LYS A 316 -26.24 35.63 -12.44
N LEU A 317 -26.85 34.60 -13.04
CA LEU A 317 -27.69 33.66 -12.30
C LEU A 317 -26.90 32.94 -11.20
N THR A 318 -25.66 32.52 -11.48
CA THR A 318 -24.81 31.86 -10.48
C THR A 318 -24.43 32.80 -9.34
N GLU A 319 -24.05 34.04 -9.66
CA GLU A 319 -23.71 35.06 -8.65
C GLU A 319 -24.92 35.41 -7.76
N GLU A 320 -26.12 35.54 -8.34
CA GLU A 320 -27.36 35.79 -7.60
C GLU A 320 -27.72 34.65 -6.63
N GLN A 321 -27.37 33.41 -6.97
CA GLN A 321 -27.58 32.23 -6.10
C GLN A 321 -26.45 32.01 -5.08
N GLY A 322 -25.48 32.95 -4.99
CA GLY A 322 -24.34 32.82 -4.08
C GLY A 322 -23.33 31.75 -4.50
N LEU A 323 -23.29 31.41 -5.80
CA LEU A 323 -22.35 30.47 -6.41
C LEU A 323 -21.32 31.28 -7.23
N PRO A 324 -20.19 31.69 -6.64
CA PRO A 324 -19.21 32.50 -7.36
C PRO A 324 -18.58 31.72 -8.53
N VAL A 325 -18.51 32.34 -9.70
CA VAL A 325 -17.86 31.76 -10.87
C VAL A 325 -16.34 31.80 -10.67
N LYS A 326 -15.75 30.63 -10.42
CA LYS A 326 -14.29 30.49 -10.27
C LYS A 326 -13.56 30.56 -11.60
N GLN A 327 -14.12 29.94 -12.64
CA GLN A 327 -13.46 29.82 -13.92
C GLN A 327 -14.47 29.80 -15.06
N LEU A 328 -14.14 30.51 -16.14
CA LEU A 328 -14.86 30.45 -17.39
C LEU A 328 -13.90 30.05 -18.49
N VAL A 329 -14.06 28.84 -19.01
CA VAL A 329 -13.13 28.24 -19.96
C VAL A 329 -13.85 28.03 -21.29
N PRO A 330 -13.46 28.74 -22.35
CA PRO A 330 -14.01 28.46 -23.66
C PRO A 330 -13.39 27.17 -24.19
N ILE A 331 -14.22 26.32 -24.79
CA ILE A 331 -13.81 25.01 -25.29
C ILE A 331 -14.07 24.96 -26.79
N VAL A 332 -13.08 24.49 -27.54
CA VAL A 332 -13.19 24.16 -28.95
C VAL A 332 -12.83 22.69 -29.13
N THR A 333 -13.73 21.95 -29.79
CA THR A 333 -13.46 20.56 -30.13
C THR A 333 -12.59 20.50 -31.39
N MET A 334 -11.46 19.82 -31.29
CA MET A 334 -10.55 19.61 -32.42
C MET A 334 -9.91 18.22 -32.39
N ARG A 335 -9.45 17.75 -33.56
CA ARG A 335 -8.78 16.45 -33.70
C ARG A 335 -7.37 16.66 -34.22
N VAL A 336 -6.43 15.83 -33.79
CA VAL A 336 -5.06 15.84 -34.33
C VAL A 336 -5.07 15.13 -35.69
N GLU A 337 -4.73 15.86 -36.75
CA GLU A 337 -4.61 15.34 -38.11
C GLU A 337 -3.19 14.81 -38.38
N SER A 338 -2.17 15.58 -37.97
CA SER A 338 -0.78 15.18 -38.11
C SER A 338 0.11 15.75 -37.01
N VAL A 339 1.17 15.03 -36.66
CA VAL A 339 2.24 15.48 -35.76
C VAL A 339 3.57 15.34 -36.50
N ASP A 340 4.28 16.45 -36.71
CA ASP A 340 5.51 16.52 -37.50
C ASP A 340 5.39 15.85 -38.88
N GLY A 341 4.22 15.98 -39.51
CA GLY A 341 3.88 15.37 -40.81
C GLY A 341 3.48 13.90 -40.75
N ILE A 342 3.48 13.27 -39.57
CA ILE A 342 3.04 11.89 -39.37
C ILE A 342 1.53 11.87 -39.17
N THR A 343 0.83 11.14 -40.03
CA THR A 343 -0.62 10.90 -39.92
C THR A 343 -0.89 9.53 -39.30
N LYS A 344 -2.14 9.27 -38.88
CA LYS A 344 -2.57 7.93 -38.40
C LYS A 344 -2.23 6.81 -39.40
N ALA A 345 -2.40 7.08 -40.69
CA ALA A 345 -2.14 6.09 -41.75
C ALA A 345 -0.63 5.78 -41.90
N THR A 346 0.24 6.76 -41.63
CA THR A 346 1.70 6.63 -41.75
C THR A 346 2.36 6.15 -40.47
N ASN A 347 1.65 6.18 -39.33
CA ASN A 347 2.15 5.77 -38.01
C ASN A 347 2.00 4.26 -37.75
N LEU A 348 2.44 3.43 -38.70
CA LEU A 348 2.45 1.96 -38.58
C LEU A 348 3.80 1.47 -38.02
N PRO A 349 3.84 0.41 -37.21
CA PRO A 349 5.08 -0.16 -36.70
C PRO A 349 5.90 -0.79 -37.84
N ASP A 350 7.23 -0.62 -37.81
CA ASP A 350 8.16 -1.05 -38.86
C ASP A 350 8.24 -2.58 -39.06
N SER A 351 7.68 -3.41 -38.16
CA SER A 351 7.66 -4.87 -38.32
C SER A 351 6.34 -5.52 -37.87
N LEU A 352 5.88 -6.53 -38.63
CA LEU A 352 4.71 -7.35 -38.29
C LEU A 352 4.91 -8.15 -36.98
N ALA A 353 6.15 -8.44 -36.59
CA ALA A 353 6.46 -9.16 -35.34
C ALA A 353 6.26 -8.27 -34.10
N THR A 354 6.55 -6.96 -34.19
CA THR A 354 6.25 -5.98 -33.13
C THR A 354 4.76 -5.69 -33.05
N ALA A 355 4.05 -5.82 -34.17
CA ALA A 355 2.62 -5.61 -34.25
C ALA A 355 1.82 -6.71 -33.55
N GLU A 356 2.33 -7.96 -33.45
CA GLU A 356 1.70 -9.09 -32.75
C GLU A 356 2.09 -9.17 -31.25
N ALA A 357 3.33 -8.83 -30.90
CA ALA A 357 3.82 -8.91 -29.51
C ALA A 357 3.32 -7.79 -28.59
N ASN A 358 2.91 -6.64 -29.13
CA ASN A 358 2.37 -5.51 -28.35
C ASN A 358 0.83 -5.45 -28.34
N ILE A 359 0.14 -6.47 -28.88
CA ILE A 359 -1.33 -6.52 -28.97
C ILE A 359 -1.98 -6.71 -27.61
N ASP A 360 -1.37 -7.51 -26.74
CA ASP A 360 -2.02 -8.05 -25.56
C ASP A 360 -2.00 -7.11 -24.36
N GLU A 361 -1.35 -5.94 -24.44
CA GLU A 361 -1.05 -5.18 -23.23
C GLU A 361 -1.32 -3.67 -23.28
N ASP A 362 -1.40 -3.02 -24.45
CA ASP A 362 -1.61 -1.56 -24.52
C ASP A 362 -3.08 -1.15 -24.71
N GLU A 363 -3.99 -2.06 -25.06
CA GLU A 363 -5.43 -1.78 -25.19
C GLU A 363 -6.27 -2.11 -23.94
N ASP A 364 -5.70 -2.86 -22.98
CA ASP A 364 -6.34 -3.22 -21.70
C ASP A 364 -6.14 -2.16 -20.62
N ARG A 365 -5.41 -1.08 -20.92
CA ARG A 365 -5.00 -0.11 -19.91
C ARG A 365 -5.92 1.11 -19.91
N ARG A 366 -6.61 1.26 -18.77
CA ARG A 366 -7.41 2.44 -18.43
C ARG A 366 -6.62 3.73 -18.67
N PHE A 367 -7.35 4.75 -19.12
CA PHE A 367 -6.83 6.09 -19.40
C PHE A 367 -6.09 6.75 -18.23
N ASP A 368 -6.36 6.35 -16.98
CA ASP A 368 -5.70 6.90 -15.79
C ASP A 368 -4.35 6.21 -15.47
N ASP A 369 -4.11 5.02 -16.03
CA ASP A 369 -3.01 4.14 -15.59
C ASP A 369 -1.76 4.26 -16.49
N ASP A 370 -1.89 5.02 -17.59
CA ASP A 370 -0.95 5.08 -18.71
C ASP A 370 -0.21 6.42 -18.82
N GLU A 371 -0.53 7.38 -17.94
CA GLU A 371 -0.01 8.75 -17.95
C GLU A 371 1.47 8.84 -17.51
N ASP A 372 1.94 7.95 -16.65
CA ASP A 372 3.31 7.98 -16.08
C ASP A 372 4.17 6.74 -16.36
N ARG A 373 3.71 5.80 -17.21
CA ARG A 373 4.49 4.59 -17.53
C ARG A 373 5.54 4.86 -18.62
N PRO A 374 6.77 4.32 -18.47
CA PRO A 374 7.82 4.49 -19.45
C PRO A 374 7.41 3.90 -20.80
N ARG A 375 7.67 4.66 -21.86
CA ARG A 375 7.39 4.30 -23.25
C ARG A 375 8.02 2.94 -23.58
N ARG A 376 7.19 1.94 -23.85
CA ARG A 376 7.63 0.69 -24.48
C ARG A 376 7.88 0.93 -25.95
N ASP A 377 8.96 0.35 -26.47
CA ASP A 377 9.37 0.51 -27.86
C ASP A 377 8.48 -0.36 -28.77
N ASP A 378 7.30 0.16 -29.10
CA ASP A 378 6.32 -0.50 -29.98
C ASP A 378 6.60 -0.24 -31.48
N GLY A 379 7.72 0.43 -31.79
CA GLY A 379 8.09 0.85 -33.14
C GLY A 379 7.26 2.01 -33.69
N ARG A 380 6.31 2.57 -32.93
CA ARG A 380 5.50 3.72 -33.36
C ARG A 380 6.08 5.04 -32.86
N LYS A 381 5.98 6.05 -33.72
CA LYS A 381 6.48 7.40 -33.40
C LYS A 381 5.50 8.19 -32.54
N VAL A 382 4.20 7.95 -32.70
CA VAL A 382 3.10 8.61 -31.95
C VAL A 382 2.18 7.53 -31.36
N ARG A 383 1.61 7.73 -30.17
CA ARG A 383 0.58 6.80 -29.64
C ARG A 383 -0.71 6.92 -30.44
N ASN A 384 -1.34 5.80 -30.80
CA ASN A 384 -2.52 5.80 -31.68
C ASN A 384 -3.70 6.62 -31.16
N TRP A 385 -3.94 6.60 -29.85
CA TRP A 385 -5.06 7.31 -29.23
C TRP A 385 -5.03 8.83 -29.51
N ILE A 386 -3.87 9.39 -29.81
CA ILE A 386 -3.71 10.81 -30.17
C ILE A 386 -4.51 11.16 -31.43
N PHE A 387 -4.57 10.27 -32.42
CA PHE A 387 -5.31 10.54 -33.66
C PHE A 387 -6.80 10.23 -33.56
N ASP A 388 -7.18 9.35 -32.63
CA ASP A 388 -8.58 8.92 -32.46
C ASP A 388 -9.38 9.82 -31.52
N ARG A 389 -8.69 10.59 -30.68
CA ARG A 389 -9.32 11.46 -29.70
C ARG A 389 -9.78 12.77 -30.31
N GLU A 390 -11.01 13.14 -29.98
CA GLU A 390 -11.45 14.53 -30.07
C GLU A 390 -11.02 15.26 -28.80
N PHE A 391 -10.13 16.23 -28.98
CA PHE A 391 -9.64 17.05 -27.89
C PHE A 391 -10.59 18.22 -27.68
N ARG A 392 -11.03 18.38 -26.43
CA ARG A 392 -11.69 19.59 -25.94
C ARG A 392 -10.60 20.55 -25.51
N CYS A 393 -10.18 21.38 -26.44
CA CYS A 393 -9.07 22.29 -26.20
C CYS A 393 -9.57 23.64 -25.72
N THR A 394 -8.79 24.24 -24.84
CA THR A 394 -9.06 25.55 -24.26
C THR A 394 -8.18 26.58 -24.95
N TYR A 395 -8.69 27.80 -25.10
CA TYR A 395 -7.92 28.94 -25.59
C TYR A 395 -8.08 30.10 -24.61
N ARG A 396 -6.96 30.73 -24.26
CA ARG A 396 -6.87 31.81 -23.28
C ARG A 396 -5.52 32.50 -23.45
N ASP A 397 -5.39 33.66 -22.83
CA ASP A 397 -4.19 34.50 -22.79
C ASP A 397 -3.31 34.22 -21.56
N THR A 398 -3.88 33.73 -20.45
CA THR A 398 -3.16 33.44 -19.21
C THR A 398 -3.19 31.96 -18.81
N LEU A 399 -2.27 31.55 -17.92
CA LEU A 399 -2.35 30.27 -17.21
C LEU A 399 -3.25 30.40 -15.97
N ILE A 400 -3.72 29.27 -15.44
CA ILE A 400 -4.45 29.21 -14.16
C ILE A 400 -3.56 28.71 -13.04
N ASP A 401 -3.98 28.94 -11.79
CA ASP A 401 -3.21 28.64 -10.57
C ASP A 401 -2.83 27.16 -10.42
N THR A 402 -3.51 26.25 -11.14
CA THR A 402 -3.25 24.80 -11.12
C THR A 402 -2.35 24.33 -12.28
N GLU A 403 -1.79 25.23 -13.08
CA GLU A 403 -0.96 24.89 -14.24
C GLU A 403 0.46 25.43 -14.09
N GLU A 404 1.44 24.57 -14.32
CA GLU A 404 2.86 24.91 -14.25
C GLU A 404 3.51 24.60 -15.61
N ILE A 405 4.36 25.49 -16.13
CA ILE A 405 5.12 25.20 -17.34
C ILE A 405 6.34 24.38 -16.96
N VAL A 406 6.42 23.16 -17.48
CA VAL A 406 7.57 22.27 -17.29
C VAL A 406 8.69 22.63 -18.26
N GLU A 407 8.35 22.97 -19.52
CA GLU A 407 9.32 23.27 -20.57
C GLU A 407 8.80 24.36 -21.52
N GLY A 408 9.67 25.28 -21.94
CA GLY A 408 9.36 26.30 -22.95
C GLY A 408 8.77 27.58 -22.38
N GLU A 409 8.07 28.34 -23.23
CA GLU A 409 7.53 29.66 -22.87
C GLU A 409 6.09 29.79 -23.38
N TRP A 410 5.19 30.16 -22.48
CA TRP A 410 3.81 30.46 -22.84
C TRP A 410 3.73 31.84 -23.48
N LYS A 411 3.28 31.90 -24.74
CA LYS A 411 3.18 33.15 -25.48
C LYS A 411 1.84 33.89 -25.29
N GLY A 412 0.75 33.20 -24.96
CA GLY A 412 -0.58 33.79 -24.70
C GLY A 412 -1.30 34.40 -25.91
N GLU A 413 -0.58 34.97 -26.86
CA GLU A 413 -1.14 35.66 -28.03
C GLU A 413 -0.51 35.19 -29.35
N VAL A 414 -1.27 35.32 -30.44
CA VAL A 414 -0.79 35.04 -31.80
C VAL A 414 -0.12 36.30 -32.35
N GLY A 415 1.18 36.21 -32.66
CA GLY A 415 1.94 37.32 -33.24
C GLY A 415 1.55 37.61 -34.70
N GLU A 416 2.05 38.73 -35.24
CA GLU A 416 1.79 39.16 -36.63
C GLU A 416 2.23 38.13 -37.69
N ASP A 417 3.16 37.24 -37.34
CA ASP A 417 3.66 36.14 -38.17
C ASP A 417 2.59 35.05 -38.46
N GLY A 418 1.43 35.11 -37.79
CA GLY A 418 0.31 34.18 -37.98
C GLY A 418 0.55 32.77 -37.43
N VAL A 419 1.69 32.52 -36.77
CA VAL A 419 2.03 31.23 -36.17
C VAL A 419 1.31 31.08 -34.83
N VAL A 420 0.48 30.04 -34.72
CA VAL A 420 -0.25 29.73 -33.49
C VAL A 420 0.60 28.84 -32.59
N TYR A 421 1.08 29.39 -31.48
CA TYR A 421 1.79 28.63 -30.46
C TYR A 421 0.80 28.01 -29.48
N ILE A 422 0.96 26.71 -29.22
CA ILE A 422 0.11 25.97 -28.30
C ILE A 422 0.90 25.49 -27.09
N SER A 423 0.19 25.34 -25.97
CA SER A 423 0.69 24.63 -24.79
C SER A 423 0.06 23.25 -24.73
N VAL A 424 0.88 22.22 -24.61
CA VAL A 424 0.46 20.82 -24.58
C VAL A 424 0.75 20.24 -23.19
N ALA A 425 -0.17 19.43 -22.65
CA ALA A 425 0.06 18.75 -21.39
C ALA A 425 1.20 17.71 -21.54
N ASP A 426 2.02 17.51 -20.52
CA ASP A 426 3.20 16.63 -20.56
C ASP A 426 2.85 15.21 -21.02
N ASN A 427 1.78 14.62 -20.49
CA ASN A 427 1.27 13.33 -20.93
C ASN A 427 0.95 13.28 -22.44
N VAL A 428 0.32 14.32 -22.99
CA VAL A 428 -0.01 14.45 -24.41
C VAL A 428 1.25 14.68 -25.23
N ALA A 429 2.19 15.51 -24.78
CA ALA A 429 3.46 15.76 -25.45
C ALA A 429 4.30 14.47 -25.55
N ARG A 430 4.39 13.69 -24.46
CA ARG A 430 5.05 12.37 -24.43
C ARG A 430 4.39 11.38 -25.38
N ALA A 431 3.06 11.36 -25.43
CA ALA A 431 2.30 10.49 -26.32
C ALA A 431 2.43 10.89 -27.81
N MET A 432 2.53 12.19 -28.10
CA MET A 432 2.84 12.74 -29.42
C MET A 432 4.31 12.58 -29.81
N ASN A 433 5.20 12.28 -28.86
CA ASN A 433 6.65 12.45 -29.02
C ASN A 433 7.04 13.87 -29.45
N ALA A 434 6.23 14.86 -29.08
CA ALA A 434 6.41 16.25 -29.48
C ALA A 434 7.43 16.93 -28.57
N LYS A 435 8.22 17.84 -29.14
CA LYS A 435 9.13 18.73 -28.43
C LYS A 435 8.73 20.18 -28.68
N ILE A 436 9.35 21.12 -27.98
CA ILE A 436 9.21 22.54 -28.30
C ILE A 436 9.62 22.75 -29.77
N GLY A 437 8.76 23.39 -30.54
CA GLY A 437 8.92 23.61 -31.97
C GLY A 437 8.31 22.52 -32.87
N SER A 438 7.81 21.40 -32.32
CA SER A 438 7.07 20.40 -33.10
C SER A 438 5.83 21.02 -33.73
N LYS A 439 5.54 20.63 -34.97
CA LYS A 439 4.38 21.09 -35.73
C LYS A 439 3.23 20.12 -35.54
N VAL A 440 2.08 20.62 -35.12
CA VAL A 440 0.86 19.82 -34.97
C VAL A 440 -0.24 20.45 -35.80
N THR A 441 -0.84 19.65 -36.69
CA THR A 441 -2.00 20.09 -37.48
C THR A 441 -3.25 19.62 -36.77
N PHE A 442 -4.11 20.56 -36.38
CA PHE A 442 -5.42 20.26 -35.82
C PHE A 442 -6.51 20.47 -36.87
N ASN A 443 -7.46 19.55 -36.90
CA ASN A 443 -8.72 19.72 -37.61
C ASN A 443 -9.75 20.30 -36.64
N VAL A 444 -10.06 21.58 -36.81
CA VAL A 444 -11.03 22.34 -36.02
C VAL A 444 -12.32 22.44 -36.83
N GLN A 445 -13.28 21.54 -36.56
CA GLN A 445 -14.58 21.51 -37.24
C GLN A 445 -14.50 21.52 -38.78
N GLY A 446 -13.48 20.87 -39.36
CA GLY A 446 -13.24 20.81 -40.81
C GLY A 446 -12.19 21.79 -41.33
N ALA A 447 -11.75 22.77 -40.53
CA ALA A 447 -10.66 23.67 -40.87
C ALA A 447 -9.32 23.11 -40.34
N LEU A 448 -8.32 22.99 -41.22
CA LEU A 448 -6.97 22.59 -40.82
C LEU A 448 -6.21 23.80 -40.30
N VAL A 449 -5.77 23.73 -39.05
CA VAL A 449 -5.00 24.76 -38.36
C VAL A 449 -3.62 24.21 -38.05
N GLU A 450 -2.58 24.81 -38.62
CA GLU A 450 -1.20 24.49 -38.29
C GLU A 450 -0.76 25.22 -37.02
N THR A 451 -0.24 24.46 -36.07
CA THR A 451 0.18 24.95 -34.76
C THR A 451 1.60 24.50 -34.44
N VAL A 452 2.26 25.21 -33.52
CA VAL A 452 3.61 24.88 -33.05
C VAL A 452 3.59 24.74 -31.54
N VAL A 453 4.19 23.68 -31.01
CA VAL A 453 4.33 23.50 -29.56
C VAL A 453 5.29 24.56 -29.00
N GLY A 454 4.74 25.53 -28.25
CA GLY A 454 5.50 26.61 -27.62
C GLY A 454 5.89 26.32 -26.17
N SER A 455 5.04 25.56 -25.46
CA SER A 455 5.31 25.12 -24.09
C SER A 455 4.70 23.75 -23.79
N ILE A 456 5.29 23.07 -22.80
CA ILE A 456 4.79 21.84 -22.19
C ILE A 456 4.42 22.16 -20.75
N ARG A 457 3.21 21.78 -20.34
CA ARG A 457 2.66 22.04 -19.00
C ARG A 457 2.23 20.76 -18.28
#